data_AF-H9LB46-F1
#
_entry.id   AF-H9LB46-F1
#
_cell.length_a   1.000
_cell.length_b   1.000
_cell.length_c   1.000
_cell.angle_alpha   90.00
_cell.angle_beta   90.00
_cell.angle_gamma   90.00
#
_symmetry.space_group_name_H-M   'P 1'
#
loop_
_entity.id
_entity.type
_entity.pdbx_description
1 polymer ?
#
loop_
_entity_poly.entity_id
_entity_poly.type
_entity_poly.pdbx_seq_one_letter_code
_entity_poly.pdbx_strand_id
1 'polypeptide(L)'
;DDDYIDVVDAVSPVDPGTGAGSVLQLFPGKSRIQRLNLLNAKFALDLYRALKERVGASDNVFLAPVGVSTAMAMLSLGLRGDTHEQVHAALRFTDFINASTTYELGTVHNLFRKLTHRLFRRNFGYTLRSV
;
A
#
# COMPACT_ATOMS: atom_id res chain seq x y z
N ASP A 1 -11.21 -16.13 -41.72
CA ASP A 1 -10.22 -15.31 -42.43
C ASP A 1 -8.89 -16.04 -42.41
N ASP A 2 -8.44 -16.48 -43.59
CA ASP A 2 -7.22 -17.28 -43.78
C ASP A 2 -5.95 -16.54 -43.33
N ASP A 3 -6.00 -15.20 -43.24
CA ASP A 3 -4.88 -14.35 -42.85
C ASP A 3 -4.56 -14.40 -41.33
N TYR A 4 -5.28 -15.19 -40.52
CA TYR A 4 -5.01 -15.35 -39.09
C TYR A 4 -3.65 -16.01 -38.80
N ILE A 5 -3.18 -16.91 -39.69
CA ILE A 5 -1.90 -17.60 -39.53
C ILE A 5 -0.69 -16.73 -39.89
N ASP A 6 -0.92 -15.61 -40.58
CA ASP A 6 0.14 -14.71 -41.08
C ASP A 6 0.38 -13.50 -40.14
N VAL A 7 -0.29 -13.46 -38.98
CA VAL A 7 -0.09 -12.42 -37.97
C VAL A 7 1.29 -12.60 -37.31
N VAL A 8 2.20 -11.67 -37.57
CA VAL A 8 3.49 -11.59 -36.86
C VAL A 8 3.27 -10.83 -35.56
N ASP A 9 3.19 -11.57 -34.45
CA ASP A 9 3.10 -10.98 -33.12
C ASP A 9 4.38 -10.20 -32.76
N ALA A 10 4.21 -8.98 -32.28
CA ALA A 10 5.31 -8.27 -31.64
C ALA A 10 5.71 -9.02 -30.37
N VAL A 11 6.95 -9.53 -30.32
CA VAL A 11 7.53 -10.03 -29.07
C VAL A 11 7.57 -8.86 -28.11
N SER A 12 6.72 -8.91 -27.07
CA SER A 12 6.80 -7.93 -25.99
C SER A 12 8.23 -7.95 -25.47
N PRO A 13 8.91 -6.79 -25.39
CA PRO A 13 10.26 -6.76 -24.86
C PRO A 13 10.23 -7.44 -23.49
N VAL A 14 11.11 -8.43 -23.30
CA VAL A 14 11.38 -8.96 -21.97
C VAL A 14 11.97 -7.79 -21.22
N ASP A 15 11.13 -7.09 -20.47
CA ASP A 15 11.55 -6.01 -19.60
C ASP A 15 12.48 -6.64 -18.56
N PRO A 16 13.81 -6.42 -18.62
CA PRO A 16 14.73 -6.99 -17.63
C PRO A 16 14.52 -6.38 -16.23
N GLY A 17 13.50 -5.52 -16.09
CA GLY A 17 13.10 -4.84 -14.87
C GLY A 17 11.60 -4.83 -14.63
N THR A 18 10.84 -5.93 -14.84
CA THR A 18 9.50 -6.08 -14.23
C THR A 18 9.53 -6.17 -12.69
N GLY A 19 10.59 -5.68 -12.04
CA GLY A 19 10.52 -5.21 -10.67
C GLY A 19 9.79 -3.89 -10.69
N ALA A 20 8.47 -3.91 -10.51
CA ALA A 20 7.62 -2.74 -10.28
C ALA A 20 8.45 -1.61 -9.69
N GLY A 21 8.74 -0.56 -10.50
CA GLY A 21 9.67 0.51 -10.15
C GLY A 21 9.50 0.86 -8.68
N SER A 22 10.53 0.59 -7.88
CA SER A 22 10.43 0.56 -6.42
C SER A 22 9.72 1.83 -5.99
N VAL A 23 8.60 1.72 -5.27
CA VAL A 23 7.80 2.90 -4.82
C VAL A 23 8.66 3.93 -4.09
N LEU A 24 9.83 3.50 -3.59
CA LEU A 24 10.88 4.35 -3.03
C LEU A 24 11.44 5.38 -4.02
N GLN A 25 11.47 5.11 -5.33
CA GLN A 25 11.86 6.07 -6.37
C GLN A 25 10.94 7.30 -6.41
N LEU A 26 9.72 7.20 -5.86
CA LEU A 26 8.77 8.30 -5.77
C LEU A 26 9.00 9.18 -4.54
N PHE A 27 9.97 8.87 -3.68
CA PHE A 27 10.22 9.57 -2.40
C PHE A 27 10.88 10.96 -2.52
N PRO A 28 11.73 11.25 -3.52
CA PRO A 28 12.27 12.59 -3.71
C PRO A 28 11.15 13.64 -3.76
N GLY A 29 11.32 14.73 -3.01
CA GLY A 29 10.31 15.80 -2.90
C GLY A 29 9.04 15.47 -2.10
N LYS A 30 8.91 14.27 -1.51
CA LYS A 30 7.75 13.88 -0.69
C LYS A 30 8.03 14.02 0.81
N SER A 31 7.05 14.52 1.55
CA SER A 31 7.03 14.54 3.02
C SER A 31 6.96 13.13 3.62
N ARG A 32 7.29 12.97 4.91
CA ARG A 32 7.25 11.66 5.61
C ARG A 32 5.89 10.98 5.51
N ILE A 33 4.81 11.74 5.67
CA ILE A 33 3.44 11.21 5.59
C ILE A 33 3.07 10.79 4.16
N GLN A 34 3.55 11.52 3.14
CA GLN A 34 3.35 11.14 1.75
C GLN A 34 4.11 9.86 1.39
N ARG A 35 5.34 9.71 1.88
CA ARG A 35 6.14 8.47 1.71
C ARG A 35 5.45 7.26 2.32
N LEU A 36 4.94 7.38 3.55
CA LEU A 36 4.13 6.33 4.18
C LEU A 36 2.87 6.03 3.36
N ASN A 37 2.15 7.06 2.89
CA ASN A 37 0.93 6.87 2.10
C ASN A 37 1.19 6.24 0.72
N LEU A 38 2.35 6.48 0.10
CA LEU A 38 2.74 5.80 -1.14
C LEU A 38 2.91 4.29 -0.92
N LEU A 39 3.55 3.90 0.18
CA LEU A 39 3.70 2.50 0.55
C LEU A 39 2.36 1.86 0.97
N ASN A 40 1.53 2.57 1.73
CA ASN A 40 0.17 2.13 2.05
C ASN A 40 -0.68 1.96 0.78
N ALA A 41 -0.52 2.82 -0.24
CA ALA A 41 -1.20 2.68 -1.51
C ALA A 41 -0.71 1.44 -2.29
N LYS A 42 0.58 1.11 -2.23
CA LYS A 42 1.10 -0.13 -2.79
C LYS A 42 0.50 -1.36 -2.11
N PHE A 43 0.49 -1.38 -0.77
CA PHE A 43 -0.21 -2.43 -0.01
C PHE A 43 -1.70 -2.50 -0.37
N ALA A 44 -2.39 -1.37 -0.52
CA ALA A 44 -3.79 -1.31 -0.90
C ALA A 44 -4.07 -1.98 -2.25
N LEU A 45 -3.21 -1.76 -3.25
CA LEU A 45 -3.32 -2.37 -4.56
C LEU A 45 -3.05 -3.88 -4.49
N ASP A 46 -2.05 -4.30 -3.72
CA ASP A 46 -1.76 -5.72 -3.48
C ASP A 46 -2.96 -6.41 -2.80
N LEU A 47 -3.55 -5.77 -1.78
CA LEU A 47 -4.77 -6.24 -1.09
C LEU A 47 -5.98 -6.30 -2.03
N TYR A 48 -6.19 -5.27 -2.86
CA TYR A 48 -7.29 -5.24 -3.82
C TYR A 48 -7.21 -6.40 -4.82
N ARG A 49 -6.01 -6.69 -5.36
CA ARG A 49 -5.81 -7.83 -6.27
C ARG A 49 -6.19 -9.14 -5.59
N ALA A 50 -5.69 -9.37 -4.37
CA ALA A 50 -6.01 -10.56 -3.58
C ALA A 50 -7.51 -10.67 -3.22
N LEU A 51 -8.21 -9.54 -3.04
CA LEU A 51 -9.67 -9.54 -2.84
C LEU A 51 -10.41 -9.83 -4.14
N LYS A 52 -10.00 -9.24 -5.26
CA LYS A 52 -10.70 -9.37 -6.55
C LYS A 52 -10.70 -10.81 -7.05
N GLU A 53 -9.63 -11.55 -6.78
CA GLU A 53 -9.53 -12.99 -7.07
C GLU A 53 -10.54 -13.85 -6.28
N ARG A 54 -11.13 -13.31 -5.20
CA ARG A 54 -12.06 -14.02 -4.32
C ARG A 54 -13.53 -13.66 -4.55
N VAL A 55 -13.83 -12.72 -5.45
CA VAL A 55 -15.19 -12.27 -5.74
C VAL A 55 -15.50 -12.46 -7.22
N GLY A 56 -16.79 -12.49 -7.58
CA GLY A 56 -17.21 -12.61 -8.97
C GLY A 56 -16.69 -11.47 -9.85
N ALA A 57 -16.53 -11.75 -11.15
CA ALA A 57 -16.09 -10.74 -12.13
C ALA A 57 -17.03 -9.52 -12.13
N SER A 58 -18.34 -9.76 -11.98
CA SER A 58 -19.41 -8.75 -11.91
C SER A 58 -19.63 -8.13 -10.53
N ASP A 59 -18.95 -8.62 -9.49
CA ASP A 59 -19.20 -8.15 -8.12
C ASP A 59 -18.52 -6.82 -7.84
N ASN A 60 -19.23 -5.96 -7.11
CA ASN A 60 -18.71 -4.70 -6.63
C ASN A 60 -17.70 -4.92 -5.50
N VAL A 61 -16.61 -4.16 -5.53
CA VAL A 61 -15.56 -4.18 -4.50
C VAL A 61 -15.38 -2.77 -3.94
N PHE A 62 -15.64 -2.60 -2.65
CA PHE A 62 -15.44 -1.34 -1.94
C PHE A 62 -14.52 -1.55 -0.73
N LEU A 63 -13.48 -0.72 -0.59
CA LEU A 63 -12.48 -0.82 0.46
C LEU A 63 -12.01 0.55 0.92
N ALA A 64 -11.61 0.63 2.19
CA ALA A 64 -10.95 1.78 2.80
C ALA A 64 -9.53 1.40 3.27
N PRO A 65 -8.51 1.41 2.39
CA PRO A 65 -7.17 0.91 2.71
C PRO A 65 -6.48 1.58 3.89
N VAL A 66 -6.74 2.88 4.07
CA VAL A 66 -6.19 3.63 5.20
C VAL A 66 -6.70 3.08 6.53
N GLY A 67 -7.95 2.60 6.59
CA GLY A 67 -8.52 1.95 7.76
C GLY A 67 -7.81 0.63 8.06
N VAL A 68 -7.65 -0.23 7.05
CA VAL A 68 -6.96 -1.52 7.18
C VAL A 68 -5.51 -1.32 7.65
N SER A 69 -4.78 -0.41 7.01
CA SER A 69 -3.38 -0.12 7.36
C SER A 69 -3.25 0.44 8.77
N THR A 70 -4.18 1.32 9.19
CA THR A 70 -4.21 1.88 10.55
C THR A 70 -4.52 0.79 11.58
N ALA A 71 -5.49 -0.09 11.32
CA ALA A 71 -5.83 -1.19 12.21
C ALA A 71 -4.64 -2.14 12.40
N MET A 72 -3.98 -2.54 11.30
CA MET A 72 -2.82 -3.41 11.37
C MET A 72 -1.60 -2.74 12.03
N ALA A 73 -1.40 -1.43 11.83
CA ALA A 73 -0.38 -0.66 12.55
C ALA A 73 -0.67 -0.55 14.06
N MET A 74 -1.95 -0.53 14.48
CA MET A 74 -2.30 -0.58 15.89
C MET A 74 -2.08 -1.99 16.46
N LEU A 75 -2.47 -3.03 15.72
CA LEU A 75 -2.26 -4.42 16.10
C LEU A 75 -0.77 -4.75 16.26
N SER A 76 0.09 -4.24 15.38
CA SER A 76 1.51 -4.55 15.40
C SER A 76 2.23 -4.10 16.68
N LEU A 77 1.68 -3.14 17.44
CA LEU A 77 2.19 -2.74 18.76
C LEU A 77 2.19 -3.89 19.78
N GLY A 78 1.29 -4.88 19.62
CA GLY A 78 1.19 -6.06 20.47
C GLY A 78 1.87 -7.31 19.92
N LEU A 79 2.34 -7.28 18.67
CA LEU A 79 2.94 -8.43 18.00
C LEU A 79 4.43 -8.53 18.35
N ARG A 80 4.98 -9.75 18.28
CA ARG A 80 6.40 -10.05 18.53
C ARG A 80 6.91 -11.12 17.57
N GLY A 81 8.23 -11.21 17.43
CA GLY A 81 8.92 -12.19 16.59
C GLY A 81 8.43 -12.18 15.14
N ASP A 82 8.38 -13.36 14.53
CA ASP A 82 8.04 -13.56 13.12
C ASP A 82 6.69 -12.94 12.73
N THR A 83 5.70 -12.97 13.64
CA THR A 83 4.38 -12.39 13.37
C THR A 83 4.45 -10.87 13.22
N HIS A 84 5.27 -10.20 14.03
CA HIS A 84 5.51 -8.76 13.88
C HIS A 84 6.20 -8.45 12.54
N GLU A 85 7.21 -9.24 12.19
CA GLU A 85 7.97 -9.07 10.94
C GLU A 85 7.10 -9.28 9.70
N GLN A 86 6.26 -10.31 9.69
CA GLN A 86 5.33 -10.58 8.59
C GLN A 86 4.34 -9.42 8.38
N VAL A 87 3.77 -8.88 9.45
CA VAL A 87 2.86 -7.74 9.36
C VAL A 87 3.57 -6.49 8.85
N HIS A 88 4.78 -6.22 9.35
CA HIS A 88 5.58 -5.09 8.91
C HIS A 88 6.02 -5.19 7.45
N ALA A 89 6.37 -6.39 6.99
CA ALA A 89 6.72 -6.64 5.60
C ALA A 89 5.49 -6.50 4.67
N ALA A 90 4.36 -7.11 5.03
CA ALA A 90 3.13 -7.06 4.23
C ALA A 90 2.61 -5.62 4.05
N LEU A 91 2.65 -4.81 5.11
CA LEU A 91 2.26 -3.39 5.07
C LEU A 91 3.34 -2.46 4.52
N ARG A 92 4.50 -3.00 4.11
CA ARG A 92 5.65 -2.25 3.62
C ARG A 92 6.23 -1.26 4.65
N PHE A 93 6.02 -1.49 5.94
CA PHE A 93 6.61 -0.66 7.01
C PHE A 93 8.11 -0.88 7.12
N THR A 94 8.60 -2.09 6.83
CA THR A 94 10.04 -2.37 6.73
C THR A 94 10.68 -1.51 5.64
N ASP A 95 10.06 -1.42 4.46
CA ASP A 95 10.52 -0.57 3.36
C ASP A 95 10.51 0.92 3.75
N PHE A 96 9.47 1.36 4.46
CA PHE A 96 9.37 2.72 4.98
C PHE A 96 10.55 3.03 5.91
N ILE A 97 10.78 2.19 6.92
CA ILE A 97 11.85 2.38 7.92
C ILE A 97 13.22 2.40 7.24
N ASN A 98 13.47 1.45 6.32
CA ASN A 98 14.74 1.36 5.60
C ASN A 98 15.00 2.53 4.63
N ALA A 99 13.98 3.32 4.29
CA ALA A 99 14.14 4.45 3.37
C ALA A 99 14.83 5.68 4.00
N SER A 100 15.07 5.70 5.31
CA SER A 100 15.86 6.75 5.97
C SER A 100 16.45 6.27 7.28
N THR A 101 17.72 6.60 7.52
CA THR A 101 18.39 6.35 8.81
C THR A 101 17.74 7.04 10.01
N THR A 102 16.86 8.02 9.77
CA THR A 102 16.14 8.76 10.83
C THR A 102 14.76 8.17 11.14
N TYR A 103 14.33 7.13 10.41
CA TYR A 103 13.03 6.51 10.61
C TYR A 103 13.20 5.30 11.51
N GLU A 104 12.31 5.22 12.49
CA GLU A 104 12.25 4.14 13.47
C GLU A 104 10.85 3.55 13.49
N LEU A 105 10.70 2.41 14.17
CA LEU A 105 9.39 1.78 14.39
C LEU A 105 8.35 2.78 14.93
N GLY A 106 8.73 3.59 15.91
CA GLY A 106 7.88 4.65 16.48
C GLY A 106 7.47 5.74 15.48
N THR A 107 8.22 5.92 14.38
CA THR A 107 7.87 6.89 13.32
C THR A 107 6.59 6.50 12.60
N VAL A 108 6.40 5.20 12.32
CA VAL A 108 5.20 4.68 11.66
C VAL A 108 3.96 5.01 12.50
N HIS A 109 3.96 4.64 13.79
CA HIS A 109 2.83 4.89 14.67
C HIS A 109 2.57 6.39 14.91
N ASN A 110 3.62 7.22 15.00
CA ASN A 110 3.45 8.66 15.09
C ASN A 110 2.79 9.28 13.84
N LEU A 111 3.10 8.76 12.66
CA LEU A 111 2.48 9.20 11.42
C LEU A 111 1.02 8.74 11.32
N PHE A 112 0.71 7.49 11.70
CA PHE A 112 -0.69 7.03 11.78
C PHE A 112 -1.50 7.84 12.79
N ARG A 113 -0.95 8.15 13.97
CA ARG A 113 -1.61 9.05 14.94
C ARG A 113 -1.97 10.41 14.33
N LYS A 114 -1.02 11.04 13.62
CA LYS A 114 -1.26 12.32 12.92
C LYS A 114 -2.28 12.17 11.79
N LEU A 115 -2.22 11.07 11.03
CA LEU A 115 -3.14 10.79 9.93
C LEU A 115 -4.56 10.58 10.43
N THR A 116 -4.76 9.72 11.43
CA THR A 116 -6.07 9.45 12.04
C THR A 116 -6.67 10.72 12.65
N HIS A 117 -5.87 11.51 13.38
CA HIS A 117 -6.34 12.79 13.90
C HIS A 117 -6.76 13.74 12.78
N ARG A 118 -6.02 13.78 11.67
CA ARG A 118 -6.40 14.61 10.52
C ARG A 118 -7.68 14.10 9.88
N LEU A 119 -7.79 12.81 9.56
CA LEU A 119 -8.92 12.26 8.81
C LEU A 119 -10.23 12.25 9.60
N PHE A 120 -10.19 11.82 10.86
CA PHE A 120 -11.41 11.51 11.61
C PHE A 120 -11.72 12.50 12.74
N ARG A 121 -10.76 13.34 13.14
CA ARG A 121 -10.94 14.33 14.22
C ARG A 121 -10.97 15.78 13.73
N ARG A 122 -11.05 16.00 12.42
CA ARG A 122 -11.21 17.32 11.80
C ARG A 122 -12.26 17.24 10.70
N ASN A 123 -12.97 18.35 10.48
CA ASN A 123 -13.91 18.50 9.38
C ASN A 123 -13.25 19.33 8.27
N PHE A 124 -13.32 18.84 7.03
CA PHE A 124 -12.81 19.50 5.83
C PHE A 124 -13.90 19.68 4.75
N GLY A 125 -15.17 19.67 5.13
CA GLY A 125 -16.31 19.81 4.21
C GLY A 125 -16.85 18.50 3.64
N TYR A 126 -16.39 17.35 4.15
CA TYR A 126 -16.93 16.03 3.81
C TYR A 126 -17.33 15.25 5.07
N THR A 127 -18.26 14.31 4.92
CA THR A 127 -18.64 13.40 6.00
C THR A 127 -17.78 12.16 5.97
N LEU A 128 -16.83 12.05 6.89
CA LEU A 128 -16.06 10.84 7.15
C LEU A 128 -16.20 10.48 8.62
N ARG A 129 -16.90 9.38 8.92
CA ARG A 129 -17.17 8.94 10.30
C ARG A 129 -16.18 7.85 10.69
N SER A 130 -15.66 7.90 11.91
CA SER A 130 -15.10 6.71 12.56
C SER A 130 -16.27 5.78 12.88
N VAL A 131 -16.10 4.49 12.59
CA VAL A 131 -16.96 3.44 13.12
C VAL A 131 -16.65 3.27 14.61
#